data_AF-A0A8X7BRF2-F1
#
_entry.id   AF-A0A8X7BRF2-F1
#
_cell.length_a   1.000
_cell.length_b   1.000
_cell.length_c   1.000
_cell.angle_alpha   90.00
_cell.angle_beta   90.00
_cell.angle_gamma   90.00
#
_symmetry.space_group_name_H-M   'P 1'
#
loop_
_entity.id
_entity.type
_entity.pdbx_description
1 polymer ?
#
loop_
_entity_poly.entity_id
_entity_poly.type
_entity_poly.pdbx_seq_one_letter_code
_entity_poly.pdbx_strand_id
1 'polypeptide(L)'
;MVMLLNHLLRLNLNFIRHNQRVESYLGLADHVNALATEAGMRAGVTLILPSSFSGSPRAMQQNFQDAMSTVRDFSKPDLFLTFTFNSKRKQIKDNLFPEQKLHDRPDLVARIFDIKKKALLLLLFLVA
;
A
#
# COMPACT_ATOMS: atom_id res chain seq x y z
N MET A 1 -7.18 30.44 -7.20
CA MET A 1 -7.36 30.31 -5.74
C MET A 1 -7.35 28.85 -5.25
N VAL A 2 -8.05 27.90 -5.91
CA VAL A 2 -8.08 26.47 -5.51
C VAL A 2 -6.74 25.72 -5.69
N MET A 3 -5.93 26.04 -6.71
CA MET A 3 -4.61 25.42 -6.88
C MET A 3 -3.59 25.82 -5.80
N LEU A 4 -3.66 27.05 -5.28
CA LEU A 4 -2.78 27.54 -4.21
C LEU A 4 -3.09 26.84 -2.88
N LEU A 5 -4.36 26.54 -2.61
CA LEU A 5 -4.78 25.80 -1.41
C LEU A 5 -4.25 24.36 -1.43
N ASN A 6 -4.33 23.67 -2.59
CA ASN A 6 -3.78 22.32 -2.76
C ASN A 6 -2.25 22.29 -2.65
N HIS A 7 -1.56 23.34 -3.10
CA HIS A 7 -0.11 23.44 -2.97
C HIS A 7 0.31 23.68 -1.51
N LEU A 8 -0.38 24.58 -0.79
CA LEU A 8 -0.14 24.84 0.63
C LEU A 8 -0.45 23.63 1.53
N LEU A 9 -1.54 22.91 1.26
CA LEU A 9 -1.85 21.65 1.96
C LEU A 9 -0.78 20.58 1.71
N ARG A 10 -0.28 20.44 0.47
CA ARG A 10 0.80 19.50 0.13
C ARG A 10 2.13 19.87 0.80
N LEU A 11 2.46 21.16 0.87
CA LEU A 11 3.67 21.65 1.53
C LEU A 11 3.63 21.39 3.04
N ASN A 12 2.48 21.63 3.68
CA ASN A 12 2.31 21.40 5.12
C ASN A 12 2.36 19.90 5.48
N LEU A 13 1.73 19.04 4.66
CA LEU A 13 1.86 17.59 4.78
C LEU A 13 3.30 17.09 4.58
N ASN A 14 4.07 17.70 3.69
CA ASN A 14 5.47 17.34 3.49
C ASN A 14 6.34 17.80 4.67
N PHE A 15 6.07 18.99 5.20
CA PHE A 15 6.75 19.54 6.37
C PHE A 15 6.48 18.69 7.62
N ILE A 16 5.22 18.35 7.91
CA ILE A 16 4.86 17.48 9.04
C ILE A 16 5.47 16.09 8.86
N ARG A 17 5.42 15.53 7.63
CA ARG A 17 6.06 14.23 7.33
C ARG A 17 7.58 14.27 7.49
N HIS A 18 8.26 15.38 7.18
CA HIS A 18 9.72 15.48 7.33
C HIS A 18 10.11 15.80 8.78
N ASN A 19 9.40 16.69 9.46
CA ASN A 19 9.75 17.16 10.79
C ASN A 19 9.51 16.09 11.86
N GLN A 20 8.37 15.37 11.82
CA GLN A 20 8.11 14.27 12.75
C GLN A 20 9.03 13.06 12.53
N ARG A 21 9.56 12.90 11.31
CA ARG A 21 10.50 11.83 10.98
C ARG A 21 11.88 12.10 11.57
N VAL A 22 12.43 13.30 11.45
CA VAL A 22 13.80 13.61 11.94
C VAL A 22 13.91 13.54 13.46
N GLU A 23 12.94 14.08 14.20
CA GLU A 23 12.96 14.08 15.67
C GLU A 23 12.90 12.67 16.28
N SER A 24 12.12 11.76 15.67
CA SER A 24 11.99 10.37 16.15
C SER A 24 13.25 9.52 15.93
N TYR A 25 14.12 9.88 14.97
CA TYR A 25 15.39 9.18 14.76
C TYR A 25 16.48 9.63 15.74
N LEU A 26 16.53 10.91 16.08
CA LEU A 26 17.45 11.47 17.07
C LEU A 26 17.25 10.82 18.44
N GLY A 27 16.01 10.83 18.97
CA GLY A 27 15.72 10.24 20.28
C GLY A 27 15.98 8.73 20.35
N LEU A 28 15.73 8.00 19.25
CA LEU A 28 16.02 6.57 19.17
C LEU A 28 17.54 6.30 19.13
N ALA A 29 18.29 7.07 18.35
CA ALA A 29 19.74 6.95 18.25
C ALA A 29 20.42 7.29 19.59
N ASP A 30 19.92 8.33 20.28
CA ASP A 30 20.42 8.73 21.60
C ASP A 30 20.17 7.65 22.65
N HIS A 31 18.98 7.02 22.65
CA HIS A 31 18.66 5.92 23.56
C HIS A 31 19.53 4.68 23.30
N VAL A 32 19.73 4.30 22.03
CA VAL A 32 20.58 3.15 21.67
C VAL A 32 22.05 3.42 22.05
N ASN A 33 22.54 4.64 21.85
CA ASN A 33 23.87 5.04 22.28
C ASN A 33 24.02 5.04 23.80
N ALA A 34 23.00 5.50 24.54
CA ALA A 34 23.01 5.46 26.01
C ALA A 34 23.10 4.02 26.54
N LEU A 35 22.27 3.11 26.02
CA LEU A 35 22.30 1.69 26.38
C LEU A 35 23.64 1.01 26.05
N ALA A 36 24.22 1.34 24.90
CA ALA A 36 25.52 0.80 24.51
C ALA A 36 26.64 1.29 25.45
N THR A 37 26.58 2.57 25.85
CA THR A 37 27.53 3.17 26.79
C THR A 37 27.40 2.56 28.19
N GLU A 38 26.17 2.34 28.67
CA GLU A 38 25.90 1.66 29.95
C GLU A 38 26.38 0.20 29.96
N ALA A 39 26.29 -0.49 28.82
CA ALA A 39 26.76 -1.87 28.66
C ALA A 39 28.28 -1.99 28.36
N GLY A 40 29.03 -0.88 28.31
CA GLY A 40 30.45 -0.86 27.97
C GLY A 40 30.78 -1.29 26.55
N MET A 41 29.79 -1.31 25.65
CA MET A 41 29.92 -1.77 24.26
C MET A 41 29.90 -0.57 23.30
N ARG A 42 30.73 -0.60 22.25
CA ARG A 42 30.61 0.39 21.16
C ARG A 42 29.39 0.05 20.32
N ALA A 43 28.41 0.96 20.27
CA ALA A 43 27.27 0.82 19.36
C ALA A 43 27.77 0.68 17.92
N GLY A 44 27.32 -0.35 17.20
CA GLY A 44 27.55 -0.47 15.76
C GLY A 44 26.84 0.63 14.98
N VAL A 45 27.08 0.72 13.68
CA VAL A 45 26.36 1.67 12.81
C VAL A 45 24.88 1.30 12.80
N THR A 46 24.03 2.18 13.35
CA THR A 46 22.58 1.97 13.36
C THR A 46 22.04 2.28 11.97
N LEU A 47 21.84 1.24 11.13
CA LEU A 47 21.20 1.41 9.83
C LEU A 47 19.68 1.36 10.00
N ILE A 48 19.04 2.53 9.98
CA ILE A 48 17.58 2.61 10.00
C ILE A 48 17.05 2.37 8.59
N LEU A 49 16.32 1.26 8.39
CA LEU A 49 15.69 0.98 7.12
C LEU A 49 14.58 2.01 6.82
N PRO A 50 14.54 2.56 5.60
CA PRO A 50 13.46 3.48 5.22
C PRO A 50 12.12 2.74 5.13
N SER A 51 11.01 3.46 5.27
CA SER A 51 9.66 2.90 5.10
C SER A 51 9.38 2.40 3.68
N SER A 52 10.23 2.73 2.70
CA SER A 52 10.19 2.20 1.34
C SER A 52 10.67 0.75 1.24
N PHE A 53 11.31 0.21 2.28
CA PHE A 53 11.72 -1.19 2.29
C PHE A 53 10.53 -2.11 2.62
N SER A 54 9.97 -2.72 1.57
CA SER A 54 8.86 -3.67 1.67
C SER A 54 9.13 -4.78 2.68
N GLY A 55 8.20 -5.01 3.60
CA GLY A 55 8.33 -6.02 4.65
C GLY A 55 9.09 -5.57 5.91
N SER A 56 9.65 -4.37 5.95
CA SER A 56 10.16 -3.81 7.21
C SER A 56 9.01 -3.48 8.18
N PRO A 57 9.26 -3.50 9.49
CA PRO A 57 8.31 -2.97 10.49
C PRO A 57 7.86 -1.53 10.19
N ARG A 58 8.76 -0.71 9.62
CA ARG A 58 8.46 0.68 9.24
C ARG A 58 7.53 0.77 8.03
N ALA A 59 7.69 -0.10 7.03
CA ALA A 59 6.76 -0.18 5.91
C ALA A 59 5.36 -0.60 6.37
N MET A 60 5.27 -1.58 7.29
CA MET A 60 3.99 -1.99 7.86
C MET A 60 3.32 -0.85 8.64
N GLN A 61 4.08 -0.14 9.48
CA GLN A 61 3.56 1.00 10.25
C GLN A 61 3.05 2.12 9.34
N GLN A 62 3.80 2.45 8.28
CA GLN A 62 3.38 3.45 7.30
C GLN A 62 2.09 3.02 6.59
N ASN A 63 2.01 1.78 6.11
CA ASN A 63 0.81 1.25 5.46
C ASN A 63 -0.41 1.29 6.39
N PHE A 64 -0.22 0.99 7.68
CA PHE A 64 -1.29 1.09 8.67
C PHE A 64 -1.77 2.54 8.84
N GLN A 65 -0.86 3.50 8.98
CA GLN A 65 -1.22 4.91 9.09
C GLN A 65 -1.94 5.43 7.83
N ASP A 66 -1.51 5.01 6.65
CA ASP A 66 -2.13 5.37 5.38
C ASP A 66 -3.54 4.74 5.23
N ALA A 67 -3.74 3.52 5.72
CA ALA A 67 -5.06 2.91 5.80
C ALA A 67 -5.98 3.65 6.78
N MET A 68 -5.46 4.03 7.95
CA MET A 68 -6.23 4.75 8.97
C MET A 68 -6.60 6.17 8.54
N SER A 69 -5.76 6.85 7.76
CA SER A 69 -6.12 8.14 7.16
C SER A 69 -7.26 7.98 6.16
N THR A 70 -7.22 6.93 5.34
CA THR A 70 -8.32 6.61 4.42
C THR A 70 -9.63 6.33 5.17
N VAL A 71 -9.59 5.57 6.28
CA VAL A 71 -10.77 5.30 7.12
C VAL A 71 -11.30 6.57 7.80
N ARG A 72 -10.43 7.51 8.15
CA ARG A 72 -10.85 8.81 8.70
C ARG A 72 -11.63 9.62 7.66
N ASP A 73 -11.15 9.63 6.41
CA ASP A 73 -11.73 10.44 5.34
C ASP A 73 -12.99 9.81 4.74
N PHE A 74 -13.00 8.48 4.57
CA PHE A 74 -14.07 7.72 3.89
C PHE A 74 -14.93 6.88 4.82
N SER A 75 -14.77 7.05 6.14
CA SER A 75 -15.38 6.22 7.18
C SER A 75 -14.95 4.74 7.11
N LYS A 76 -15.47 3.92 8.04
CA LYS A 76 -15.12 2.51 8.12
C LYS A 76 -15.73 1.75 6.94
N PRO A 77 -14.98 0.87 6.26
CA PRO A 77 -15.55 -0.01 5.25
C PRO A 77 -16.58 -0.96 5.87
N ASP A 78 -17.79 -0.98 5.31
CA ASP A 78 -18.87 -1.87 5.75
C ASP A 78 -18.74 -3.29 5.19
N LEU A 79 -18.04 -3.45 4.05
CA LEU A 79 -17.95 -4.72 3.33
C LEU A 79 -16.54 -4.94 2.76
N PHE A 80 -15.98 -6.12 3.03
CA PHE A 80 -14.76 -6.62 2.40
C PHE A 80 -15.09 -7.80 1.50
N LEU A 81 -14.94 -7.62 0.18
CA LEU A 81 -15.19 -8.65 -0.82
C LEU A 81 -13.90 -9.16 -1.45
N THR A 82 -13.71 -10.48 -1.42
CA THR A 82 -12.63 -11.16 -2.15
C THR A 82 -13.22 -11.87 -3.37
N PHE A 83 -12.87 -11.42 -4.56
CA PHE A 83 -13.27 -12.06 -5.82
C PHE A 83 -12.12 -12.90 -6.39
N THR A 84 -12.30 -14.22 -6.44
CA THR A 84 -11.32 -15.14 -7.01
C THR A 84 -11.71 -15.53 -8.44
N PHE A 85 -10.75 -15.45 -9.36
CA PHE A 85 -10.95 -15.79 -10.77
C PHE A 85 -10.01 -16.91 -11.20
N ASN A 86 -10.59 -18.03 -11.67
CA ASN A 86 -9.82 -19.15 -12.21
C ASN A 86 -9.54 -18.94 -13.70
N SER A 87 -8.26 -18.87 -14.06
CA SER A 87 -7.78 -18.66 -15.44
C SER A 87 -7.98 -19.86 -16.38
N LYS A 88 -8.36 -21.03 -15.89
CA LYS A 88 -8.59 -22.24 -16.71
C LYS A 88 -9.98 -22.30 -17.36
N ARG A 89 -10.79 -21.25 -17.24
CA ARG A 89 -12.18 -21.21 -17.76
C ARG A 89 -12.21 -21.29 -19.29
N LYS A 90 -13.25 -21.94 -19.83
CA LYS A 90 -13.49 -22.10 -21.29
C LYS A 90 -13.41 -20.77 -22.04
N GLN A 91 -14.02 -19.71 -21.49
CA GLN A 91 -13.98 -18.34 -22.03
C GLN A 91 -12.57 -17.83 -22.37
N ILE A 92 -11.53 -18.26 -21.66
CA ILE A 92 -10.15 -17.88 -21.99
C ILE A 92 -9.56 -18.81 -23.05
N LYS A 93 -9.80 -20.12 -22.91
CA LYS A 93 -9.32 -21.12 -23.87
C LYS A 93 -9.90 -20.92 -25.27
N ASP A 94 -11.18 -20.57 -25.35
CA ASP A 94 -11.90 -20.36 -26.61
C ASP A 94 -11.40 -19.12 -27.38
N ASN A 95 -10.78 -18.16 -26.67
CA ASN A 95 -10.21 -16.95 -27.26
C ASN A 95 -8.67 -17.02 -27.41
N LEU A 96 -8.07 -18.18 -27.10
CA LEU A 96 -6.65 -18.42 -27.24
C LEU A 96 -6.38 -19.04 -28.62
N PHE A 97 -5.35 -18.58 -29.32
CA PHE A 97 -4.93 -19.21 -30.57
C PHE A 97 -4.36 -20.62 -30.32
N PRO A 98 -4.35 -21.53 -31.32
CA PRO A 98 -4.05 -22.96 -31.16
C PRO A 98 -2.72 -23.34 -30.49
N GLU A 99 -1.79 -22.40 -30.31
CA GLU A 99 -0.46 -22.60 -29.73
C GLU A 99 -0.15 -21.63 -28.58
N GLN A 100 -1.05 -20.69 -28.28
CA GLN A 100 -0.81 -19.67 -27.26
C GLN A 100 -1.11 -20.20 -25.86
N LYS A 101 -0.31 -19.77 -24.88
CA LYS A 101 -0.56 -20.03 -23.47
C LYS A 101 -1.10 -18.78 -22.79
N LEU A 102 -1.71 -19.00 -21.62
CA LEU A 102 -2.29 -17.94 -20.78
C LEU A 102 -1.29 -16.82 -20.43
N HIS A 103 -0.02 -17.18 -20.26
CA HIS A 103 1.05 -16.24 -19.94
C HIS A 103 1.39 -15.32 -21.12
N ASP A 104 1.12 -15.76 -22.36
CA ASP A 104 1.43 -15.01 -23.57
C ASP A 104 0.36 -13.94 -23.86
N ARG A 105 -0.83 -14.08 -23.25
CA ARG A 105 -1.98 -13.16 -23.40
C ARG A 105 -2.55 -12.72 -22.03
N PRO A 106 -1.76 -12.01 -21.20
CA PRO A 106 -2.24 -11.52 -19.91
C PRO A 106 -3.35 -10.46 -20.06
N ASP A 107 -3.40 -9.78 -21.20
CA ASP A 107 -4.44 -8.82 -21.58
C ASP A 107 -5.84 -9.46 -21.60
N LEU A 108 -5.93 -10.70 -22.08
CA LEU A 108 -7.17 -11.47 -22.19
C LEU A 108 -7.72 -11.82 -20.80
N VAL A 109 -6.83 -12.26 -19.91
CA VAL A 109 -7.15 -12.55 -18.51
C VAL A 109 -7.61 -11.29 -17.79
N ALA A 110 -6.87 -10.18 -17.94
CA ALA A 110 -7.19 -8.90 -17.32
C ALA A 110 -8.55 -8.36 -17.80
N ARG A 111 -8.84 -8.46 -19.10
CA ARG A 111 -10.12 -7.98 -19.67
C ARG A 111 -11.30 -8.78 -19.17
N ILE A 112 -11.21 -10.11 -19.17
CA ILE A 112 -12.29 -10.97 -18.65
C ILE A 112 -12.47 -10.76 -17.14
N PHE A 113 -11.37 -10.59 -16.40
CA PHE A 113 -11.44 -10.27 -14.98
C PHE A 113 -12.17 -8.94 -14.73
N ASP A 114 -11.83 -7.88 -15.47
CA ASP A 114 -12.45 -6.56 -15.30
C ASP A 114 -13.95 -6.58 -15.65
N ILE A 115 -14.35 -7.28 -16.71
CA ILE A 115 -15.77 -7.45 -17.07
C ILE A 115 -16.53 -8.15 -15.93
N LYS A 116 -15.98 -9.23 -15.37
CA LYS A 116 -16.63 -9.95 -14.27
C LYS A 116 -16.65 -9.16 -12.97
N LYS A 117 -15.58 -8.44 -12.67
CA LYS A 117 -15.51 -7.53 -11.53
C LYS A 117 -16.59 -6.46 -11.63
N LYS A 118 -16.74 -5.82 -12.80
CA LYS A 118 -17.78 -4.82 -13.05
C LYS A 118 -19.18 -5.40 -12.91
N ALA A 119 -19.44 -6.58 -13.46
CA ALA A 119 -20.73 -7.26 -13.32
C ALA A 119 -21.06 -7.57 -11.84
N LEU A 120 -20.07 -8.02 -11.06
CA LEU A 120 -20.24 -8.26 -9.63
C LEU A 120 -20.54 -6.98 -8.86
N LEU A 121 -19.80 -5.91 -9.12
CA LEU A 121 -20.06 -4.60 -8.51
C LEU A 121 -21.47 -4.09 -8.86
N LEU A 122 -21.87 -4.21 -10.12
CA LEU A 122 -23.19 -3.78 -10.59
C LEU A 122 -24.31 -4.59 -9.91
N LEU A 123 -24.15 -5.90 -9.77
CA LEU A 123 -25.09 -6.75 -9.03
C LEU A 123 -25.17 -6.35 -7.55
N LEU A 124 -24.04 -6.03 -6.92
CA LEU A 124 -24.02 -5.58 -5.53
C LEU A 124 -24.80 -4.27 -5.34
N PHE A 125 -24.65 -3.31 -6.26
CA PHE A 125 -25.36 -2.02 -6.21
C PHE A 125 -26.85 -2.11 -6.59
N LEU A 126 -27.28 -3.17 -7.27
CA LEU A 126 -28.70 -3.37 -7.60
C LEU A 126 -29.49 -4.06 -6.47
N VAL A 127 -28.79 -4.74 -5.56
CA VAL A 127 -29.40 -5.53 -4.47
C VAL A 127 -29.30 -4.82 -3.11
N ALA A 128 -28.49 -3.76 -3.01
CA ALA A 128 -28.38 -2.87 -1.85
C ALA A 128 -29.26 -1.62 -2.04
#